data_AF-E7QVB4-F1
#
_entry.id   AF-E7QVB4-F1
#
_cell.length_a   1.000
_cell.length_b   1.000
_cell.length_c   1.000
_cell.angle_alpha   90.00
_cell.angle_beta   90.00
_cell.angle_gamma   90.00
#
_symmetry.space_group_name_H-M   'P 1'
#
loop_
_entity.id
_entity.type
_entity.pdbx_description
1 polymer ?
#
loop_
_entity_poly.entity_id
_entity_poly.type
_entity_poly.pdbx_seq_one_letter_code
_entity_poly.pdbx_strand_id
1 'polypeptide(L)'
;MTPDTDRGRGILSPADRAYLLGEADMEHEQSKRNAEARIRGRITDAILDFGILVHHLKKKDRRQVFDTDDERFMDGLTAMLSFAYIGMRESGGEFGHALEPAVRKAEEVHAADMLGQAVSVDVQFDVETEVETAVDDVAVAIDAGKPVTPAELFSVMVGSDVLEDVDEVTLQLSDEADEDGLLKEDEFVAHVADYLDAELRWLPYNRVKVLVET
;
A
#
# COMPACT_ATOMS: atom_id res chain seq x y z
N MET A 1 -4.21 4.14 -7.40
CA MET A 1 -5.56 4.35 -6.79
C MET A 1 -5.58 5.69 -6.07
N THR A 2 -6.42 6.63 -6.51
CA THR A 2 -6.69 7.85 -5.73
C THR A 2 -7.53 7.46 -4.50
N PRO A 3 -7.06 7.73 -3.27
CA PRO A 3 -7.77 7.31 -2.07
C PRO A 3 -9.14 8.01 -1.97
N ASP A 4 -10.21 7.24 -1.73
CA ASP A 4 -11.54 7.79 -1.46
C ASP A 4 -11.51 8.62 -0.16
N THR A 5 -11.59 9.94 -0.32
CA THR A 5 -11.56 10.93 0.77
C THR A 5 -12.95 11.25 1.31
N ASP A 6 -14.01 11.02 0.53
CA ASP A 6 -15.41 11.36 0.82
C ASP A 6 -16.11 10.35 1.75
N ARG A 7 -15.49 9.19 1.97
CA ARG A 7 -16.00 8.20 2.93
C ARG A 7 -16.02 8.71 4.38
N GLY A 8 -16.91 8.12 5.17
CA GLY A 8 -17.05 8.39 6.61
C GLY A 8 -15.76 8.22 7.41
N ARG A 9 -15.78 8.62 8.69
CA ARG A 9 -14.61 8.56 9.57
C ARG A 9 -14.19 7.10 9.82
N GLY A 10 -12.95 6.77 9.45
CA GLY A 10 -12.28 5.54 9.85
C GLY A 10 -11.28 5.83 10.98
N ILE A 11 -10.06 5.31 10.87
CA ILE A 11 -8.93 5.73 11.72
C ILE A 11 -8.64 7.23 11.49
N LEU A 12 -8.57 7.61 10.22
CA LEU A 12 -8.40 9.00 9.79
C LEU A 12 -9.75 9.72 9.72
N SER A 13 -9.78 10.97 10.18
CA SER A 13 -10.87 11.89 9.87
C SER A 13 -10.67 12.52 8.48
N PRO A 14 -11.70 13.13 7.87
CA PRO A 14 -11.54 13.85 6.60
C PRO A 14 -10.41 14.88 6.64
N ALA A 15 -10.26 15.62 7.74
CA ALA A 15 -9.18 16.59 7.92
C ALA A 15 -7.79 15.92 8.03
N ASP A 16 -7.69 14.72 8.59
CA ASP A 16 -6.42 13.99 8.64
C ASP A 16 -6.05 13.47 7.25
N ARG A 17 -7.03 13.06 6.43
CA ARG A 17 -6.79 12.66 5.03
C ARG A 17 -6.31 13.85 4.20
N ALA A 18 -7.04 14.96 4.23
CA ALA A 18 -6.66 16.17 3.50
C ALA A 18 -5.25 16.65 3.89
N TYR A 19 -4.89 16.55 5.18
CA TYR A 19 -3.53 16.85 5.64
C TYR A 19 -2.47 15.90 5.05
N LEU A 20 -2.69 14.59 5.08
CA LEU A 20 -1.74 13.60 4.55
C LEU A 20 -1.61 13.64 3.03
N LEU A 21 -2.68 14.06 2.33
CA LEU A 21 -2.70 14.20 0.87
C LEU A 21 -2.18 15.56 0.39
N GLY A 22 -1.77 16.45 1.29
CA GLY A 22 -1.33 17.80 0.92
C GLY A 22 -2.46 18.74 0.48
N GLU A 23 -3.71 18.30 0.56
CA GLU A 23 -4.91 19.09 0.20
C GLU A 23 -5.26 20.16 1.26
N ALA A 24 -4.65 20.10 2.44
CA ALA A 24 -4.86 21.05 3.52
C ALA A 24 -3.54 21.70 3.97
N ASP A 25 -3.37 22.97 3.59
CA ASP A 25 -2.25 23.78 4.06
C ASP A 25 -2.37 24.11 5.55
N MET A 26 -1.32 23.76 6.29
CA MET A 26 -1.17 24.15 7.69
C MET A 26 -0.09 25.21 7.81
N GLU A 27 -0.52 26.47 7.89
CA GLU A 27 0.32 27.68 8.02
C GLU A 27 1.28 27.68 9.23
N HIS A 28 1.00 26.84 10.24
CA HIS A 28 1.76 26.83 11.49
C HIS A 28 2.37 25.46 11.75
N GLU A 29 3.68 25.42 11.96
CA GLU A 29 4.44 24.22 12.33
C GLU A 29 3.87 23.50 13.56
N GLN A 30 3.33 24.25 14.53
CA GLN A 30 2.67 23.65 15.69
C GLN A 30 1.39 22.89 15.31
N SER A 31 0.64 23.37 14.31
CA SER A 31 -0.56 22.69 13.81
C SER A 31 -0.21 21.38 13.11
N LYS A 32 0.87 21.39 12.29
CA LYS A 32 1.39 20.17 11.64
C LYS A 32 1.76 19.10 12.67
N ARG A 33 2.60 19.46 13.65
CA ARG A 33 3.00 18.54 14.74
C ARG A 33 1.82 17.99 15.52
N ASN A 34 0.82 18.82 15.79
CA ASN A 34 -0.41 18.39 16.46
C ASN A 34 -1.23 17.43 15.59
N ALA A 35 -1.27 17.63 14.27
CA ALA A 35 -1.94 16.73 13.34
C ALA A 35 -1.23 15.38 13.27
N GLU A 36 0.08 15.36 13.08
CA GLU A 36 0.88 14.13 13.06
C GLU A 36 0.75 13.35 14.38
N ALA A 37 0.88 14.03 15.53
CA ALA A 37 0.76 13.37 16.83
C ALA A 37 -0.62 12.75 17.03
N ARG A 38 -1.67 13.45 16.60
CA ARG A 38 -3.04 12.95 16.65
C ARG A 38 -3.24 11.74 15.72
N ILE A 39 -2.71 11.79 14.50
CA ILE A 39 -2.79 10.68 13.54
C ILE A 39 -2.08 9.44 14.11
N ARG A 40 -0.84 9.59 14.60
CA ARG A 40 -0.10 8.50 15.24
C ARG A 40 -0.87 7.92 16.41
N GLY A 41 -1.42 8.76 17.30
CA GLY A 41 -2.23 8.31 18.43
C GLY A 41 -3.42 7.46 18.00
N ARG A 42 -4.18 7.91 16.98
CA ARG A 42 -5.33 7.16 16.46
C ARG A 42 -4.96 5.84 15.82
N ILE A 43 -3.83 5.78 15.10
CA ILE A 43 -3.34 4.52 14.53
C ILE A 43 -3.01 3.55 15.64
N THR A 44 -2.27 3.98 16.67
CA THR A 44 -1.94 3.15 17.84
C THR A 44 -3.20 2.64 18.52
N ASP A 45 -4.15 3.53 18.83
CA ASP A 45 -5.39 3.16 19.51
C ASP A 45 -6.24 2.19 18.67
N ALA A 46 -6.33 2.42 17.34
CA ALA A 46 -7.05 1.53 16.44
C ALA A 46 -6.42 0.14 16.33
N ILE A 47 -5.09 0.04 16.36
CA ILE A 47 -4.38 -1.25 16.39
C ILE A 47 -4.74 -2.02 17.67
N LEU A 48 -4.76 -1.33 18.82
CA LEU A 48 -5.10 -1.94 20.11
C LEU A 48 -6.57 -2.42 20.16
N ASP A 49 -7.48 -1.71 19.49
CA ASP A 49 -8.88 -2.09 19.41
C ASP A 49 -9.10 -3.44 18.72
N PHE A 50 -8.21 -3.90 17.82
CA PHE A 50 -8.37 -5.21 17.19
C PHE A 50 -8.39 -6.37 18.20
N GLY A 51 -7.68 -6.25 19.33
CA GLY A 51 -7.78 -7.22 20.42
C GLY A 51 -9.21 -7.31 20.98
N ILE A 52 -9.87 -6.16 21.13
CA ILE A 52 -11.27 -6.08 21.56
C ILE A 52 -12.18 -6.67 20.47
N LEU A 53 -11.98 -6.31 19.21
CA LEU A 53 -12.81 -6.78 18.09
C LEU A 53 -12.74 -8.30 17.92
N VAL A 54 -11.55 -8.89 18.00
CA VAL A 54 -11.35 -10.34 17.88
C VAL A 54 -12.11 -11.09 18.98
N HIS A 55 -12.07 -10.60 20.22
CA HIS A 55 -12.66 -11.29 21.36
C HIS A 55 -14.15 -10.98 21.60
N HIS A 56 -14.62 -9.80 21.21
CA HIS A 56 -15.95 -9.31 21.59
C HIS A 56 -16.89 -8.98 20.43
N LEU A 57 -16.40 -8.72 19.21
CA LEU A 57 -17.28 -8.51 18.07
C LEU A 57 -17.90 -9.85 17.66
N LYS A 58 -19.22 -9.92 17.53
CA LYS A 58 -19.91 -11.18 17.23
C LYS A 58 -19.54 -11.68 15.84
N LYS A 59 -19.47 -12.99 15.67
CA LYS A 59 -19.18 -13.66 14.38
C LYS A 59 -20.05 -13.18 13.22
N LYS A 60 -21.34 -12.92 13.45
CA LYS A 60 -22.25 -12.37 12.43
C LYS A 60 -21.79 -11.00 11.94
N ASP A 61 -21.42 -10.12 12.87
CA ASP A 61 -21.01 -8.76 12.56
C ASP A 61 -19.63 -8.74 11.90
N ARG A 62 -18.70 -9.60 12.36
CA ARG A 62 -17.43 -9.84 11.65
C ARG A 62 -17.66 -10.28 10.21
N ARG A 63 -18.54 -11.26 9.98
CA ARG A 63 -18.87 -11.68 8.60
C ARG A 63 -19.40 -10.53 7.77
N GLN A 64 -20.27 -9.67 8.30
CA GLN A 64 -20.78 -8.51 7.54
C GLN A 64 -19.70 -7.51 7.14
N VAL A 65 -18.58 -7.42 7.86
CA VAL A 65 -17.44 -6.57 7.47
C VAL A 65 -16.69 -7.16 6.29
N PHE A 66 -16.56 -8.49 6.22
CA PHE A 66 -15.75 -9.19 5.21
C PHE A 66 -16.57 -9.78 4.04
N ASP A 67 -17.89 -9.80 4.14
CA ASP A 67 -18.83 -10.28 3.10
C ASP A 67 -19.18 -9.10 2.17
N THR A 68 -18.21 -8.69 1.35
CA THR A 68 -18.32 -7.56 0.41
C THR A 68 -17.65 -7.90 -0.92
N ASP A 69 -18.26 -7.47 -2.02
CA ASP A 69 -17.71 -7.58 -3.39
C ASP A 69 -16.94 -6.31 -3.81
N ASP A 70 -16.67 -5.39 -2.87
CA ASP A 70 -15.95 -4.14 -3.14
C ASP A 70 -14.44 -4.39 -3.25
N GLU A 71 -13.89 -4.35 -4.46
CA GLU A 71 -12.45 -4.52 -4.73
C GLU A 71 -11.59 -3.56 -3.88
N ARG A 72 -12.07 -2.33 -3.63
CA ARG A 72 -11.37 -1.33 -2.79
C ARG A 72 -11.20 -1.77 -1.34
N PHE A 73 -12.05 -2.69 -0.86
CA PHE A 73 -11.90 -3.28 0.46
C PHE A 73 -10.66 -4.18 0.52
N MET A 74 -10.43 -4.98 -0.52
CA MET A 74 -9.24 -5.81 -0.62
C MET A 74 -7.98 -4.97 -0.77
N ASP A 75 -8.01 -3.90 -1.56
CA ASP A 75 -6.88 -2.95 -1.65
C ASP A 75 -6.58 -2.31 -0.29
N GLY A 76 -7.63 -1.91 0.44
CA GLY A 76 -7.49 -1.37 1.79
C GLY A 76 -6.92 -2.38 2.79
N LEU A 77 -7.29 -3.65 2.69
CA LEU A 77 -6.75 -4.73 3.50
C LEU A 77 -5.28 -4.98 3.19
N THR A 78 -4.91 -5.00 1.92
CA THR A 78 -3.52 -5.12 1.45
C THR A 78 -2.69 -3.94 1.94
N ALA A 79 -3.17 -2.71 1.77
CA ALA A 79 -2.51 -1.51 2.27
C ALA A 79 -2.31 -1.52 3.79
N MET A 80 -3.26 -2.05 4.55
CA MET A 80 -3.13 -2.22 6.01
C MET A 80 -1.99 -3.19 6.37
N LEU A 81 -1.90 -4.33 5.66
CA LEU A 81 -0.82 -5.31 5.89
C LEU A 81 0.54 -4.76 5.46
N SER A 82 0.62 -4.07 4.32
CA SER A 82 1.83 -3.39 3.86
C SER A 82 2.29 -2.31 4.84
N PHE A 83 1.38 -1.49 5.36
CA PHE A 83 1.68 -0.49 6.39
C PHE A 83 2.28 -1.15 7.64
N ALA A 84 1.70 -2.26 8.11
CA ALA A 84 2.22 -2.99 9.26
C ALA A 84 3.61 -3.60 8.97
N TYR A 85 3.80 -4.19 7.78
CA TYR A 85 5.09 -4.77 7.36
C TYR A 85 6.20 -3.70 7.33
N ILE A 86 5.95 -2.56 6.68
CA ILE A 86 6.89 -1.44 6.58
C ILE A 86 7.20 -0.90 7.97
N GLY A 87 6.18 -0.59 8.79
CA GLY A 87 6.38 -0.05 10.13
C GLY A 87 7.16 -1.00 11.06
N MET A 88 6.97 -2.31 10.94
CA MET A 88 7.78 -3.29 11.66
C MET A 88 9.23 -3.30 11.17
N ARG A 89 9.46 -3.31 9.85
CA ARG A 89 10.81 -3.26 9.27
C ARG A 89 11.57 -1.99 9.67
N GLU A 90 10.92 -0.82 9.59
CA GLU A 90 11.49 0.47 9.97
C GLU A 90 11.81 0.57 11.47
N SER A 91 11.03 -0.11 12.32
CA SER A 91 11.29 -0.18 13.76
C SER A 91 12.28 -1.29 14.16
N GLY A 92 12.83 -2.03 13.19
CA GLY A 92 13.76 -3.15 13.41
C GLY A 92 13.09 -4.44 13.91
N GLY A 93 11.77 -4.53 13.83
CA GLY A 93 11.00 -5.73 14.10
C GLY A 93 10.89 -6.65 12.89
N GLU A 94 10.64 -7.94 13.15
CA GLU A 94 10.38 -8.95 12.12
C GLU A 94 8.86 -9.18 12.02
N PHE A 95 8.30 -9.00 10.82
CA PHE A 95 6.86 -9.12 10.60
C PHE A 95 6.30 -10.52 10.96
N GLY A 96 7.10 -11.57 10.74
CA GLY A 96 6.76 -12.94 11.12
C GLY A 96 6.41 -13.10 12.61
N HIS A 97 7.06 -12.34 13.50
CA HIS A 97 6.75 -12.35 14.94
C HIS A 97 5.34 -11.85 15.27
N ALA A 98 4.71 -11.07 14.39
CA ALA A 98 3.31 -10.65 14.53
C ALA A 98 2.37 -11.57 13.73
N LEU A 99 2.74 -11.91 12.48
CA LEU A 99 1.89 -12.64 11.57
C LEU A 99 1.69 -14.11 11.98
N GLU A 100 2.77 -14.83 12.32
CA GLU A 100 2.66 -16.26 12.63
C GLU A 100 1.78 -16.54 13.84
N PRO A 101 1.90 -15.82 14.98
CA PRO A 101 1.00 -16.02 16.10
C PRO A 101 -0.44 -15.65 15.76
N ALA A 102 -0.66 -14.61 14.94
CA ALA A 102 -1.98 -14.18 14.53
C ALA A 102 -2.69 -15.26 13.69
N VAL A 103 -2.03 -15.79 12.67
CA VAL A 103 -2.56 -16.85 11.80
C VAL A 103 -2.79 -18.13 12.60
N ARG A 104 -1.79 -18.55 13.39
CA ARG A 104 -1.88 -19.74 14.25
C ARG A 104 -3.10 -19.68 15.16
N LYS A 105 -3.29 -18.53 15.83
CA LYS A 105 -4.41 -18.35 16.75
C LYS A 105 -5.76 -18.32 16.02
N ALA A 106 -5.82 -17.69 14.86
CA ALA A 106 -7.03 -17.63 14.05
C ALA A 106 -7.47 -19.03 13.58
N GLU A 107 -6.53 -19.84 13.11
CA GLU A 107 -6.77 -21.23 12.68
C GLU A 107 -7.27 -22.12 13.84
N GLU A 108 -6.64 -22.04 15.01
CA GLU A 108 -7.09 -22.75 16.21
C GLU A 108 -8.52 -22.38 16.61
N VAL A 109 -8.84 -21.08 16.59
CA VAL A 109 -10.19 -20.58 16.91
C VAL A 109 -11.18 -21.04 15.85
N HIS A 110 -10.82 -20.99 14.56
CA HIS A 110 -11.67 -21.45 13.48
C HIS A 110 -11.99 -22.94 13.61
N ALA A 111 -10.98 -23.78 13.84
CA ALA A 111 -11.15 -25.21 14.01
C ALA A 111 -12.03 -25.54 15.23
N ALA A 112 -11.84 -24.84 16.35
CA ALA A 112 -12.67 -25.01 17.53
C ALA A 112 -14.14 -24.61 17.27
N ASP A 113 -14.37 -23.44 16.64
CA ASP A 113 -15.71 -22.88 16.42
C ASP A 113 -16.50 -23.57 15.30
N MET A 114 -15.82 -24.00 14.23
CA MET A 114 -16.46 -24.54 13.02
C MET A 114 -16.44 -26.07 12.97
N LEU A 115 -15.33 -26.67 13.39
CA LEU A 115 -15.09 -28.10 13.24
C LEU A 115 -15.25 -28.85 14.57
N GLY A 116 -15.26 -28.14 15.71
CA GLY A 116 -15.27 -28.74 17.04
C GLY A 116 -13.99 -29.53 17.33
N GLN A 117 -12.87 -29.12 16.72
CA GLN A 117 -11.59 -29.84 16.77
C GLN A 117 -10.51 -28.96 17.40
N ALA A 118 -9.59 -29.62 18.12
CA ALA A 118 -8.31 -29.03 18.46
C ALA A 118 -7.30 -29.42 17.38
N VAL A 119 -6.63 -28.42 16.81
CA VAL A 119 -5.63 -28.60 15.74
C VAL A 119 -4.26 -28.16 16.24
N SER A 120 -3.22 -28.76 15.67
CA SER A 120 -1.86 -28.22 15.74
C SER A 120 -1.60 -27.51 14.41
N VAL A 121 -1.31 -26.23 14.47
CA VAL A 121 -1.10 -25.38 13.30
C VAL A 121 0.38 -25.08 13.22
N ASP A 122 1.00 -25.33 12.06
CA ASP A 122 2.35 -24.88 11.73
C ASP A 122 2.24 -23.75 10.70
N VAL A 123 2.91 -22.62 10.95
CA VAL A 123 2.86 -21.44 10.08
C VAL A 123 4.29 -21.14 9.67
N GLN A 124 4.52 -21.04 8.36
CA GLN A 124 5.80 -20.68 7.78
C GLN A 124 5.59 -19.41 6.97
N PHE A 125 6.40 -18.38 7.24
CA PHE A 125 6.38 -17.12 6.54
C PHE A 125 7.81 -16.73 6.18
N ASP A 126 8.17 -16.99 4.92
CA ASP A 126 9.49 -16.69 4.38
C ASP A 126 9.35 -15.62 3.29
N VAL A 127 10.16 -14.57 3.41
CA VAL A 127 10.23 -13.48 2.41
C VAL A 127 11.65 -13.44 1.87
N GLU A 128 11.79 -13.78 0.60
CA GLU A 128 13.04 -13.68 -0.14
C GLU A 128 12.98 -12.42 -1.01
N THR A 129 14.00 -11.57 -0.89
CA THR A 129 14.14 -10.36 -1.70
C THR A 129 15.37 -10.47 -2.56
N GLU A 130 15.18 -10.44 -3.88
CA GLU A 130 16.27 -10.35 -4.85
C GLU A 130 16.34 -8.90 -5.37
N VAL A 131 17.55 -8.37 -5.52
CA VAL A 131 17.74 -7.06 -6.15
C VAL A 131 17.81 -7.30 -7.65
N GLU A 132 16.73 -6.98 -8.37
CA GLU A 132 16.69 -7.09 -9.82
C GLU A 132 17.48 -5.95 -10.48
N THR A 133 17.16 -4.70 -10.12
CA THR A 133 17.83 -3.48 -10.62
C THR A 133 18.02 -2.51 -9.46
N ALA A 134 19.20 -1.88 -9.34
CA ALA A 134 19.41 -0.83 -8.33
C ALA A 134 18.64 0.44 -8.69
N VAL A 135 18.08 1.15 -7.71
CA VAL A 135 17.33 2.40 -7.91
C VAL A 135 18.13 3.43 -8.71
N ASP A 136 19.44 3.55 -8.43
CA ASP A 136 20.34 4.44 -9.18
C ASP A 136 20.49 4.04 -10.65
N ASP A 137 20.48 2.74 -10.95
CA ASP A 137 20.55 2.24 -12.34
C ASP A 137 19.24 2.52 -13.10
N VAL A 138 18.10 2.43 -12.42
CA VAL A 138 16.79 2.84 -12.98
C VAL A 138 16.79 4.34 -13.27
N ALA A 139 17.31 5.16 -12.35
CA ALA A 139 17.42 6.60 -12.57
C ALA A 139 18.27 6.94 -13.81
N VAL A 140 19.42 6.28 -13.97
CA VAL A 140 20.28 6.41 -15.16
C VAL A 140 19.55 5.93 -16.43
N ALA A 141 18.72 4.90 -16.34
CA ALA A 141 17.92 4.42 -17.47
C ALA A 141 16.87 5.46 -17.90
N ILE A 142 16.18 6.09 -16.94
CA ILE A 142 15.21 7.16 -17.19
C ILE A 142 15.87 8.37 -17.86
N ASP A 143 16.98 8.88 -17.31
CA ASP A 143 17.73 10.02 -17.88
C ASP A 143 18.23 9.71 -19.31
N ALA A 144 18.60 8.45 -19.58
CA ALA A 144 19.00 8.00 -20.90
C ALA A 144 17.82 7.75 -21.87
N GLY A 145 16.57 7.99 -21.45
CA GLY A 145 15.36 7.75 -22.24
C GLY A 145 15.09 6.27 -22.54
N LYS A 146 15.63 5.36 -21.72
CA LYS A 146 15.40 3.91 -21.87
C LYS A 146 14.06 3.52 -21.25
N PRO A 147 13.35 2.53 -21.83
CA PRO A 147 12.16 1.98 -21.20
C PRO A 147 12.49 1.34 -19.85
N VAL A 148 11.64 1.57 -18.84
CA VAL A 148 11.69 0.95 -17.50
C VAL A 148 10.36 0.27 -17.19
N THR A 149 10.35 -0.74 -16.33
CA THR A 149 9.11 -1.41 -15.92
C THR A 149 8.31 -0.56 -14.92
N PRO A 150 7.00 -0.82 -14.73
CA PRO A 150 6.22 -0.25 -13.65
C PRO A 150 6.87 -0.38 -12.26
N ALA A 151 7.39 -1.57 -11.94
CA ALA A 151 8.05 -1.83 -10.65
C ALA A 151 9.33 -1.01 -10.47
N GLU A 152 10.14 -0.91 -11.53
CA GLU A 152 11.35 -0.07 -11.55
C GLU A 152 11.00 1.40 -11.34
N LEU A 153 10.01 1.94 -12.06
CA LEU A 153 9.59 3.33 -11.88
C LEU A 153 9.07 3.58 -10.45
N PHE A 154 8.27 2.66 -9.90
CA PHE A 154 7.77 2.76 -8.53
C PHE A 154 8.91 2.81 -7.50
N SER A 155 9.96 2.00 -7.69
CA SER A 155 11.14 2.00 -6.81
C SER A 155 11.83 3.37 -6.74
N VAL A 156 11.85 4.11 -7.84
CA VAL A 156 12.42 5.46 -7.92
C VAL A 156 11.47 6.47 -7.30
N MET A 157 10.15 6.40 -7.59
CA MET A 157 9.13 7.28 -7.00
C MET A 157 9.11 7.26 -5.47
N VAL A 158 9.35 6.09 -4.86
CA VAL A 158 9.33 5.93 -3.40
C VAL A 158 10.70 6.20 -2.77
N GLY A 159 11.78 6.00 -3.53
CA GLY A 159 13.14 5.97 -3.01
C GLY A 159 14.05 7.13 -3.42
N SER A 160 13.61 8.03 -4.31
CA SER A 160 14.49 9.00 -4.95
C SER A 160 13.75 10.23 -5.50
N ASP A 161 14.41 11.40 -5.49
CA ASP A 161 13.90 12.66 -6.06
C ASP A 161 14.17 12.77 -7.58
N VAL A 162 14.56 11.67 -8.23
CA VAL A 162 15.00 11.64 -9.65
C VAL A 162 13.93 12.14 -10.62
N LEU A 163 12.64 12.07 -10.26
CA LEU A 163 11.55 12.45 -11.14
C LEU A 163 11.26 13.96 -11.15
N GLU A 164 11.91 14.77 -10.30
CA GLU A 164 11.69 16.21 -10.26
C GLU A 164 12.14 16.94 -11.55
N ASP A 165 13.13 16.39 -12.26
CA ASP A 165 13.76 17.01 -13.45
C ASP A 165 13.53 16.22 -14.75
N VAL A 166 12.51 15.35 -14.80
CA VAL A 166 12.27 14.46 -15.95
C VAL A 166 11.09 14.94 -16.79
N ASP A 167 11.37 15.33 -18.05
CA ASP A 167 10.34 15.74 -19.02
C ASP A 167 9.48 14.56 -19.52
N GLU A 168 10.07 13.36 -19.60
CA GLU A 168 9.38 12.18 -20.11
C GLU A 168 9.95 10.86 -19.57
N VAL A 169 9.05 9.91 -19.29
CA VAL A 169 9.39 8.53 -18.92
C VAL A 169 8.77 7.57 -19.93
N THR A 170 9.53 6.55 -20.36
CA THR A 170 8.97 5.46 -21.16
C THR A 170 8.78 4.23 -20.28
N LEU A 171 7.54 3.81 -20.11
CA LEU A 171 7.19 2.56 -19.43
C LEU A 171 7.14 1.40 -20.43
N GLN A 172 7.75 0.28 -20.05
CA GLN A 172 7.60 -1.01 -20.70
C GLN A 172 6.65 -1.85 -19.86
N LEU A 173 5.44 -2.07 -20.40
CA LEU A 173 4.44 -2.94 -19.81
C LEU A 173 4.71 -4.39 -20.25
N SER A 174 4.39 -5.35 -19.38
CA SER A 174 4.49 -6.77 -19.68
C SER A 174 3.41 -7.22 -20.66
N ASP A 175 3.66 -8.30 -21.40
CA ASP A 175 2.64 -8.98 -22.22
C ASP A 175 1.72 -9.86 -21.36
N GLU A 176 2.20 -10.25 -20.17
CA GLU A 176 1.49 -11.04 -19.18
C GLU A 176 0.98 -10.08 -18.13
N ALA A 177 -0.33 -10.03 -17.88
CA ALA A 177 -0.85 -9.26 -16.77
C ALA A 177 -0.25 -9.84 -15.48
N ASP A 178 0.76 -9.17 -14.94
CA ASP A 178 1.36 -9.55 -13.66
C ASP A 178 0.26 -9.41 -12.59
N GLU A 179 -0.40 -10.53 -12.28
CA GLU A 179 -1.47 -10.61 -11.29
C GLU A 179 -0.96 -10.34 -9.87
N ASP A 180 0.37 -10.37 -9.66
CA ASP A 180 1.04 -10.28 -8.36
C ASP A 180 1.56 -8.86 -8.02
N GLY A 181 1.35 -7.87 -8.90
CA GLY A 181 1.69 -6.46 -8.63
C GLY A 181 0.70 -5.77 -7.68
N LEU A 182 1.18 -4.78 -6.90
CA LEU A 182 0.34 -3.93 -6.03
C LEU A 182 -0.77 -3.17 -6.79
N LEU A 183 -0.64 -3.02 -8.11
CA LEU A 183 -1.60 -2.45 -9.03
C LEU A 183 -1.52 -3.21 -10.36
N LYS A 184 -2.64 -3.38 -11.06
CA LYS A 184 -2.61 -3.79 -12.47
C LYS A 184 -1.86 -2.73 -13.28
N GLU A 185 -1.14 -3.14 -14.33
CA GLU A 185 -0.31 -2.22 -15.12
C GLU A 185 -1.06 -0.99 -15.64
N ASP A 186 -2.30 -1.17 -16.11
CA ASP A 186 -3.16 -0.07 -16.56
C ASP A 186 -3.51 0.92 -15.43
N GLU A 187 -3.72 0.41 -14.20
CA GLU A 187 -4.00 1.21 -13.02
C GLU A 187 -2.74 1.92 -12.50
N PHE A 188 -1.59 1.28 -12.63
CA PHE A 188 -0.29 1.87 -12.33
C PHE A 188 0.01 3.04 -13.27
N VAL A 189 -0.16 2.84 -14.58
CA VAL A 189 0.05 3.88 -15.60
C VAL A 189 -0.85 5.10 -15.34
N ALA A 190 -2.13 4.87 -15.03
CA ALA A 190 -3.05 5.95 -14.66
C ALA A 190 -2.60 6.67 -13.39
N HIS A 191 -2.10 5.93 -12.40
CA HIS A 191 -1.63 6.51 -11.15
C HIS A 191 -0.37 7.37 -11.34
N VAL A 192 0.56 6.92 -12.17
CA VAL A 192 1.77 7.69 -12.50
C VAL A 192 1.40 8.97 -13.25
N ALA A 193 0.44 8.91 -14.17
CA ALA A 193 -0.07 10.10 -14.87
C ALA A 193 -0.65 11.13 -13.90
N ASP A 194 -1.51 10.69 -12.99
CA ASP A 194 -2.11 11.57 -11.98
C ASP A 194 -1.07 12.15 -11.03
N TYR A 195 -0.07 11.36 -10.62
CA TYR A 195 0.97 11.80 -9.68
C TYR A 195 1.91 12.84 -10.30
N LEU A 196 2.29 12.65 -11.56
CA LEU A 196 3.21 13.54 -12.27
C LEU A 196 2.50 14.67 -13.03
N ASP A 197 1.17 14.78 -12.93
CA ASP A 197 0.35 15.68 -13.78
C ASP A 197 0.72 15.53 -15.28
N ALA A 198 0.80 14.29 -15.74
CA ALA A 198 1.44 13.92 -16.99
C ALA A 198 0.45 13.41 -18.05
N GLU A 199 0.72 13.74 -19.31
CA GLU A 199 -0.03 13.23 -20.45
C GLU A 199 0.47 11.84 -20.86
N LEU A 200 -0.46 10.92 -21.16
CA LEU A 200 -0.16 9.55 -21.56
C LEU A 200 -0.19 9.38 -23.08
N ARG A 201 0.89 8.81 -23.62
CA ARG A 201 0.98 8.42 -25.03
C ARG A 201 1.30 6.95 -25.19
N TRP A 202 0.31 6.18 -25.61
CA TRP A 202 0.46 4.76 -25.93
C TRP A 202 1.31 4.55 -27.19
N LEU A 203 2.26 3.64 -27.10
CA LEU A 203 3.21 3.27 -28.14
C LEU A 203 3.09 1.77 -28.48
N PRO A 204 3.53 1.34 -29.68
CA PRO A 204 3.65 -0.08 -30.00
C PRO A 204 4.58 -0.83 -29.02
N TYR A 205 4.46 -2.17 -28.99
CA TYR A 205 5.25 -3.07 -28.14
C TYR A 205 5.01 -2.88 -26.64
N ASN A 206 3.75 -2.67 -26.26
CA ASN A 206 3.30 -2.48 -24.87
C ASN A 206 4.10 -1.41 -24.14
N ARG A 207 4.23 -0.25 -24.77
CA ARG A 207 4.93 0.89 -24.17
C ARG A 207 3.99 2.05 -23.96
N VAL A 208 4.21 2.77 -22.88
CA VAL A 208 3.52 4.02 -22.60
C VAL A 208 4.55 5.10 -22.36
N LYS A 209 4.41 6.22 -23.04
CA LYS A 209 5.18 7.41 -22.75
C LYS A 209 4.38 8.29 -21.79
N VAL A 210 4.96 8.60 -20.65
CA VAL A 210 4.44 9.54 -19.67
C VAL A 210 5.16 10.87 -19.91
N LEU A 211 4.41 11.91 -20.27
CA LEU A 211 4.93 13.23 -20.61
C LEU A 211 4.61 14.19 -19.47
N VAL A 212 5.60 14.60 -18.69
CA VAL A 212 5.42 15.48 -17.54
C VAL A 212 5.35 16.91 -18.04
N GLU A 213 4.25 17.64 -17.81
CA GLU A 213 4.21 19.07 -18.11
C GLU A 213 5.03 19.83 -17.07
N THR A 214 6.18 20.39 -17.47
CA THR A 214 7.02 21.28 -16.63
C THR A 214 6.53 22.73 -16.66
#